data_AF-A0A835Y8R1-F1
#
_entry.id   AF-A0A835Y8R1-F1
#
_cell.length_a   1.000
_cell.length_b   1.000
_cell.length_c   1.000
_cell.angle_alpha   90.00
_cell.angle_beta   90.00
_cell.angle_gamma   90.00
#
_symmetry.space_group_name_H-M   'P 1'
#
loop_
_entity.id
_entity.type
_entity.pdbx_description
1 polymer ?
#
loop_
_entity_poly.entity_id
_entity_poly.type
_entity_poly.pdbx_seq_one_letter_code
_entity_poly.pdbx_strand_id
1 'polypeptide(L)'
;MACSMLRSSVTPRLGARSGSLPARPVARPASRRPVSAKASSSDDVGAAGLAAIGLGLPANAIVLWSEYTLQTTGAGLPPGPGGALGAAEGVSYLVVLGLVGWSVATKVSTGSGLPPGPSGLLGAAEGVSYLSLLAGIVVFALKYLS
;
A
#
# COMPACT_ATOMS: atom_id res chain seq x y z
N MET A 1 0.80 -82.76 46.60
CA MET A 1 1.40 -82.55 47.93
C MET A 1 2.27 -81.31 47.87
N ALA A 2 1.92 -80.33 48.72
CA ALA A 2 2.60 -79.07 49.09
C ALA A 2 3.13 -78.16 47.96
N CYS A 3 2.45 -77.07 47.56
CA CYS A 3 2.06 -75.82 48.27
C CYS A 3 3.12 -74.72 48.07
N SER A 4 2.96 -73.90 47.03
CA SER A 4 2.28 -72.58 47.04
C SER A 4 3.22 -71.45 47.49
N MET A 5 3.99 -70.88 46.57
CA MET A 5 3.73 -69.60 45.87
C MET A 5 3.81 -68.36 46.80
N LEU A 6 4.93 -67.63 46.90
CA LEU A 6 5.58 -66.64 46.00
C LEU A 6 4.90 -65.24 45.90
N ARG A 7 5.65 -64.23 46.35
CA ARG A 7 5.70 -62.79 45.98
C ARG A 7 4.54 -61.84 46.32
N SER A 8 4.89 -60.76 47.03
CA SER A 8 4.99 -59.39 46.46
C SER A 8 5.34 -58.39 47.57
N SER A 9 6.60 -57.95 47.66
CA SER A 9 7.15 -56.71 47.08
C SER A 9 6.80 -55.44 47.87
N VAL A 10 7.71 -55.05 48.77
CA VAL A 10 7.79 -53.70 49.33
C VAL A 10 9.13 -53.10 48.88
N THR A 11 9.07 -52.16 47.93
CA THR A 11 10.22 -51.37 47.48
C THR A 11 10.13 -49.95 48.06
N PRO A 12 11.27 -49.29 48.34
CA PRO A 12 11.27 -47.90 48.75
C PRO A 12 11.18 -47.01 47.52
N ARG A 13 10.24 -46.06 47.48
CA ARG A 13 10.24 -44.98 46.47
C ARG A 13 10.76 -43.69 47.10
N LEU A 14 11.97 -43.31 46.69
CA LEU A 14 12.37 -41.92 46.57
C LEU A 14 11.38 -41.20 45.63
N GLY A 15 10.91 -40.03 46.03
CA GLY A 15 10.09 -39.15 45.21
C GLY A 15 10.20 -37.73 45.74
N ALA A 16 11.14 -36.98 45.17
CA ALA A 16 11.46 -35.62 45.53
C ALA A 16 10.24 -34.69 45.49
N ARG A 17 10.00 -33.97 46.59
CA ARG A 17 9.33 -32.67 46.58
C ARG A 17 10.26 -31.70 45.84
N SER A 18 9.87 -31.24 44.65
CA SER A 18 10.50 -30.10 44.01
C SER A 18 9.41 -29.24 43.38
N GLY A 19 9.49 -27.95 43.65
CA GLY A 19 8.38 -27.00 43.60
C GLY A 19 7.72 -26.85 42.24
N SER A 20 6.40 -26.69 42.28
CA SER A 20 5.61 -26.10 41.21
C SER A 20 5.97 -24.62 41.07
N LEU A 21 6.98 -24.32 40.27
CA LEU A 21 7.17 -22.97 39.72
C LEU A 21 6.00 -22.70 38.75
N PRO A 22 5.23 -21.61 38.91
CA PRO A 22 4.24 -21.25 37.92
C PRO A 22 4.95 -20.95 36.60
N ALA A 23 4.54 -21.66 35.56
CA ALA A 23 5.04 -21.50 34.21
C ALA A 23 4.98 -20.03 33.79
N ARG A 24 6.16 -19.46 33.52
CA ARG A 24 6.33 -18.17 32.85
C ARG A 24 5.47 -18.18 31.57
N PRO A 25 4.55 -17.22 31.36
CA PRO A 25 3.77 -17.16 30.13
C PRO A 25 4.74 -17.00 28.96
N VAL A 26 4.92 -18.06 28.18
CA VAL A 26 5.57 -17.96 26.88
C VAL A 26 4.60 -17.14 26.04
N ALA A 27 4.94 -15.88 25.79
CA ALA A 27 4.21 -15.02 24.88
C ALA A 27 4.04 -15.80 23.57
N ARG A 28 2.78 -16.16 23.24
CA ARG A 28 2.44 -16.72 21.93
C ARG A 28 2.99 -15.73 20.91
N PRO A 29 3.90 -16.13 20.00
CA PRO A 29 4.23 -15.27 18.88
C PRO A 29 2.91 -15.03 18.16
N ALA A 30 2.45 -13.78 18.18
CA ALA A 30 1.34 -13.35 17.37
C ALA A 30 1.67 -13.83 15.96
N SER A 31 0.88 -14.78 15.47
CA SER A 31 0.92 -15.22 14.09
C SER A 31 0.73 -13.96 13.27
N ARG A 32 1.84 -13.37 12.80
CA ARG A 32 1.81 -12.38 11.75
C ARG A 32 1.22 -13.14 10.59
N ARG A 33 -0.08 -12.96 10.38
CA ARG A 33 -0.72 -13.32 9.12
C ARG A 33 0.21 -12.75 8.06
N PRO A 34 0.85 -13.58 7.21
CA PRO A 34 1.51 -13.02 6.05
C PRO A 34 0.40 -12.26 5.33
N VAL A 35 0.55 -10.94 5.25
CA VAL A 35 -0.23 -10.14 4.31
C VAL A 35 0.32 -10.59 2.97
N SER A 36 -0.21 -11.72 2.49
CA SER A 36 0.03 -12.20 1.15
C SER A 36 -0.58 -11.12 0.29
N ALA A 37 0.26 -10.23 -0.22
CA ALA A 37 -0.10 -9.41 -1.36
C ALA A 37 -0.52 -10.43 -2.42
N LYS A 38 -1.82 -10.61 -2.58
CA LYS A 38 -2.36 -11.41 -3.66
C LYS A 38 -1.86 -10.70 -4.90
N ALA A 39 -0.83 -11.28 -5.52
CA ALA A 39 -0.41 -10.91 -6.86
C ALA A 39 -1.57 -11.31 -7.75
N SER A 40 -2.51 -10.38 -7.88
CA SER A 40 -3.50 -10.41 -8.94
C SER A 40 -2.71 -10.45 -10.23
N SER A 41 -2.93 -11.52 -10.98
CA SER A 41 -2.36 -11.73 -12.30
C SER A 41 -2.55 -10.47 -13.13
N SER A 42 -1.62 -10.20 -14.03
CA SER A 42 -1.51 -9.02 -14.89
C SER A 42 -2.80 -8.63 -15.65
N ASP A 43 -3.81 -9.52 -15.65
CA ASP A 43 -5.10 -9.40 -16.31
C ASP A 43 -6.22 -8.77 -15.44
N ASP A 44 -6.01 -8.56 -14.13
CA ASP A 44 -7.10 -8.26 -13.18
C ASP A 44 -7.59 -6.79 -13.13
N VAL A 45 -6.91 -5.85 -13.80
CA VAL A 45 -7.30 -4.42 -13.79
C VAL A 45 -8.07 -3.94 -15.03
N GLY A 46 -8.22 -4.82 -16.02
CA GLY A 46 -8.83 -4.47 -17.30
C GLY A 46 -8.12 -3.32 -18.04
N ALA A 47 -8.66 -2.93 -19.19
CA ALA A 47 -8.09 -1.88 -20.03
C ALA A 47 -7.96 -0.54 -19.29
N ALA A 48 -8.93 -0.22 -18.43
CA ALA A 48 -8.99 1.05 -17.74
C ALA A 48 -7.91 1.20 -16.66
N GLY A 49 -7.61 0.14 -15.89
CA GLY A 49 -6.49 0.21 -14.94
C GLY A 49 -5.12 0.14 -15.62
N LEU A 50 -5.00 -0.54 -16.77
CA LEU A 50 -3.78 -0.52 -17.56
C LEU A 50 -3.53 0.85 -18.21
N ALA A 51 -4.58 1.52 -18.69
CA ALA A 51 -4.53 2.90 -19.16
C ALA A 51 -4.19 3.87 -18.01
N ALA A 52 -4.76 3.66 -16.83
CA ALA A 52 -4.43 4.45 -15.64
C ALA A 52 -2.94 4.33 -15.24
N ILE A 53 -2.35 3.14 -15.34
CA ILE A 53 -0.90 2.97 -15.12
C ILE A 53 -0.10 3.65 -16.22
N GLY A 54 -0.44 3.36 -17.49
CA GLY A 54 0.30 3.83 -18.65
C GLY A 54 0.25 5.35 -18.86
N LEU A 55 -0.85 6.01 -18.49
CA LEU A 55 -1.01 7.45 -18.60
C LEU A 55 -0.78 8.17 -17.28
N GLY A 56 -1.17 7.58 -16.15
CA GLY A 56 -1.12 8.23 -14.84
C GLY A 56 0.29 8.44 -14.32
N LEU A 57 1.21 7.48 -14.52
CA LEU A 57 2.60 7.64 -14.07
C LEU A 57 3.34 8.75 -14.85
N PRO A 58 3.33 8.77 -16.20
CA PRO A 58 3.90 9.89 -16.95
C PRO A 58 3.20 11.22 -16.65
N ALA A 59 1.86 11.22 -16.52
CA ALA A 59 1.11 12.43 -16.19
C ALA A 59 1.53 13.01 -14.84
N ASN A 60 1.68 12.18 -13.80
CA ASN A 60 2.17 12.62 -12.50
C ASN A 60 3.57 13.26 -12.59
N ALA A 61 4.48 12.68 -13.40
CA ALA A 61 5.80 13.27 -13.60
C ALA A 61 5.74 14.65 -14.27
N ILE A 62 4.86 14.84 -15.26
CA ILE A 62 4.65 16.13 -15.94
C ILE A 62 4.05 17.16 -14.97
N VAL A 63 3.03 16.79 -14.19
CA VAL A 63 2.39 17.68 -13.21
C VAL A 63 3.41 18.13 -12.15
N LEU A 64 4.13 17.20 -11.52
CA LEU A 64 5.13 17.53 -10.52
C LEU A 64 6.26 18.41 -11.07
N TRP A 65 6.68 18.16 -12.32
CA TRP A 65 7.66 19.01 -12.98
C TRP A 65 7.12 20.41 -13.27
N SER A 66 5.83 20.54 -13.62
CA SER A 66 5.19 21.84 -13.78
C SER A 66 5.13 22.61 -12.47
N GLU A 67 4.69 21.97 -11.39
CA GLU A 67 4.62 22.57 -10.06
C GLU A 67 6.00 23.00 -9.55
N TYR A 68 7.04 22.19 -9.79
CA TYR A 68 8.42 22.57 -9.48
C TYR A 68 8.87 23.80 -10.28
N THR A 69 8.53 23.86 -11.57
CA THR A 69 8.86 25.02 -12.42
C THR A 69 8.12 26.28 -11.97
N LEU A 70 6.83 26.17 -11.63
CA LEU A 70 6.04 27.24 -11.04
C LEU A 70 6.63 27.73 -9.71
N GLN A 71 7.08 26.79 -8.86
CA GLN A 71 7.66 27.13 -7.58
C GLN A 71 9.01 27.86 -7.73
N THR A 72 9.88 27.40 -8.64
CA THR A 72 11.24 27.92 -8.80
C THR A 72 11.34 29.15 -9.69
N THR A 73 10.57 29.21 -10.77
CA THR A 73 10.66 30.28 -11.78
C THR A 73 9.52 31.29 -11.70
N GLY A 74 8.39 30.91 -11.10
CA GLY A 74 7.17 31.73 -11.09
C GLY A 74 6.35 31.69 -12.38
N ALA A 75 6.78 30.91 -13.38
CA ALA A 75 6.04 30.66 -14.61
C ALA A 75 5.74 29.16 -14.76
N GLY A 76 4.66 28.83 -15.46
CA GLY A 76 4.33 27.45 -15.84
C GLY A 76 5.35 26.86 -16.80
N LEU A 77 5.23 25.56 -17.08
CA LEU A 77 6.05 24.90 -18.09
C LEU A 77 6.00 25.68 -19.42
N PRO A 78 7.15 25.92 -20.08
CA PRO A 78 7.14 26.57 -21.38
C PRO A 78 6.29 25.74 -22.36
N PRO A 79 5.42 26.37 -23.18
CA PRO A 79 4.43 25.64 -23.98
C PRO A 79 5.05 24.68 -25.03
N GLY A 80 6.36 24.75 -25.25
CA GLY A 80 7.08 23.93 -26.21
C GLY A 80 6.80 24.33 -27.66
N PRO A 81 7.53 23.75 -28.62
CA PRO A 81 7.31 24.03 -30.04
C PRO A 81 5.86 23.65 -30.43
N GLY A 82 5.12 24.61 -30.98
CA GLY A 82 3.73 24.41 -31.37
C GLY A 82 2.72 24.24 -30.22
N GLY A 83 3.10 24.53 -28.97
CA GLY A 83 2.20 24.40 -27.82
C GLY A 83 2.01 22.97 -27.28
N ALA A 84 2.74 22.00 -27.82
CA ALA A 84 2.56 20.59 -27.49
C ALA A 84 2.82 20.27 -26.01
N LEU A 85 3.79 20.95 -25.38
CA LEU A 85 4.15 20.70 -23.99
C LEU A 85 3.10 21.28 -23.04
N GLY A 86 2.58 22.47 -23.35
CA GLY A 86 1.45 23.05 -22.61
C GLY A 86 0.16 22.22 -22.76
N ALA A 87 -0.09 21.65 -23.95
CA ALA A 87 -1.21 20.74 -24.15
C ALA A 87 -1.03 19.44 -23.36
N ALA A 88 0.17 18.85 -23.35
CA ALA A 88 0.49 17.67 -22.57
C ALA A 88 0.35 17.93 -21.06
N GLU A 89 0.75 19.11 -20.60
CA GLU A 89 0.54 19.56 -19.22
C GLU A 89 -0.96 19.62 -18.89
N GLY A 90 -1.77 20.29 -19.70
CA GLY A 90 -3.22 20.36 -19.50
C GLY A 90 -3.89 18.98 -19.44
N VAL A 91 -3.52 18.08 -20.36
CA VAL A 91 -4.03 16.69 -20.36
C VAL A 91 -3.56 15.94 -19.12
N SER A 92 -2.32 16.15 -18.67
CA SER A 92 -1.81 15.48 -17.48
C SER A 92 -2.60 15.84 -16.21
N TYR A 93 -3.02 17.10 -16.04
CA TYR A 93 -3.93 17.47 -14.93
C TYR A 93 -5.28 16.74 -15.01
N LEU A 94 -5.85 16.60 -16.22
CA LEU A 94 -7.10 15.86 -16.39
C LEU A 94 -6.95 14.37 -16.08
N VAL A 95 -5.82 13.75 -16.44
CA VAL A 95 -5.52 12.36 -16.10
C VAL A 95 -5.39 12.19 -14.59
N VAL A 96 -4.64 13.09 -13.91
CA VAL A 96 -4.47 13.06 -12.45
C VAL A 96 -5.80 13.26 -11.73
N LEU A 97 -6.59 14.26 -12.12
CA LEU A 97 -7.92 14.50 -11.56
C LEU A 97 -8.88 13.34 -11.85
N GLY A 98 -8.82 12.75 -13.04
CA GLY A 98 -9.61 11.58 -13.40
C GLY A 98 -9.26 10.36 -12.56
N LEU A 99 -7.96 10.13 -12.29
CA LEU A 99 -7.49 9.02 -11.46
C LEU A 99 -7.91 9.18 -10.00
N VAL A 100 -7.76 10.40 -9.45
CA VAL A 100 -8.20 10.71 -8.08
C VAL A 100 -9.72 10.66 -7.97
N GLY A 101 -10.45 11.22 -8.93
CA GLY A 101 -11.91 11.17 -8.99
C GLY A 101 -12.42 9.73 -9.07
N TRP A 102 -11.77 8.88 -9.86
CA TRP A 102 -12.09 7.46 -9.93
C TRP A 102 -11.79 6.76 -8.59
N SER A 103 -10.63 7.00 -7.97
CA SER A 103 -10.33 6.50 -6.63
C SER A 103 -11.39 6.90 -5.59
N VAL A 104 -11.83 8.16 -5.59
CA VAL A 104 -12.89 8.63 -4.69
C VAL A 104 -14.22 7.93 -5.02
N ALA A 105 -14.59 7.82 -6.30
CA ALA A 105 -15.82 7.16 -6.72
C ALA A 105 -15.85 5.67 -6.31
N THR A 106 -14.75 4.94 -6.47
CA THR A 106 -14.65 3.54 -6.01
C THR A 106 -14.65 3.45 -4.50
N LYS A 107 -13.97 4.37 -3.81
CA LYS A 107 -13.97 4.44 -2.34
C LYS A 107 -15.36 4.69 -1.77
N VAL A 108 -16.14 5.57 -2.39
CA VAL A 108 -17.52 5.84 -1.99
C VAL A 108 -18.44 4.66 -2.31
N SER A 109 -18.24 3.98 -3.45
CA SER A 109 -19.13 2.90 -3.90
C SER A 109 -18.84 1.55 -3.23
N THR A 110 -17.56 1.24 -2.96
CA THR A 110 -17.11 -0.09 -2.50
C THR A 110 -16.47 -0.08 -1.12
N GLY A 111 -16.19 1.11 -0.56
CA GLY A 111 -15.43 1.25 0.69
C GLY A 111 -13.92 1.01 0.54
N SER A 112 -13.44 0.65 -0.66
CA SER A 112 -12.02 0.42 -0.97
C SER A 112 -11.57 1.30 -2.13
N GLY A 113 -10.28 1.65 -2.18
CA GLY A 113 -9.68 2.47 -3.25
C GLY A 113 -9.70 1.79 -4.63
N LEU A 114 -8.82 2.20 -5.55
CA LEU A 114 -8.74 1.52 -6.85
C LEU A 114 -8.33 0.05 -6.65
N PRO A 115 -8.77 -0.86 -7.54
CA PRO A 115 -8.40 -2.27 -7.46
C PRO A 115 -6.88 -2.45 -7.49
N PRO A 116 -6.34 -3.48 -6.81
CA PRO A 116 -4.90 -3.71 -6.78
C PRO A 116 -4.40 -4.04 -8.18
N GLY A 117 -3.65 -3.11 -8.77
CA GLY A 117 -3.07 -3.30 -10.10
C GLY A 117 -1.87 -4.24 -10.14
N PRO A 118 -1.43 -4.64 -11.35
CA PRO A 118 -0.27 -5.48 -11.55
C PRO A 118 0.93 -4.90 -10.79
N SER A 119 1.57 -5.70 -9.96
CA SER A 119 2.69 -5.28 -9.11
C SER A 119 2.40 -4.09 -8.17
N GLY A 120 1.13 -3.76 -7.92
CA GLY A 120 0.72 -2.58 -7.15
C GLY A 120 0.86 -1.24 -7.89
N LEU A 121 1.15 -1.25 -9.19
CA LEU A 121 1.41 -0.03 -9.96
C LEU A 121 0.22 0.92 -10.03
N LEU A 122 -1.00 0.39 -10.07
CA LEU A 122 -2.22 1.23 -10.07
C LEU A 122 -2.38 1.96 -8.73
N GLY A 123 -2.05 1.29 -7.61
CA GLY A 123 -2.04 1.92 -6.30
C GLY A 123 -0.90 2.94 -6.15
N ALA A 124 0.26 2.70 -6.75
CA ALA A 124 1.34 3.68 -6.82
C ALA A 124 0.92 4.92 -7.63
N ALA A 125 0.30 4.73 -8.80
CA ALA A 125 -0.22 5.82 -9.61
C ALA A 125 -1.28 6.63 -8.85
N GLU A 126 -2.20 5.96 -8.15
CA GLU A 126 -3.18 6.60 -7.27
C GLU A 126 -2.51 7.45 -6.18
N GLY A 127 -1.57 6.86 -5.43
CA GLY A 127 -0.89 7.54 -4.34
C GLY A 127 -0.08 8.75 -4.80
N VAL A 128 0.65 8.62 -5.91
CA VAL A 128 1.39 9.74 -6.50
C VAL A 128 0.42 10.80 -7.01
N SER A 129 -0.75 10.45 -7.56
CA SER A 129 -1.74 11.44 -7.98
C SER A 129 -2.35 12.25 -6.83
N TYR A 130 -2.61 11.62 -5.68
CA TYR A 130 -2.99 12.39 -4.47
C TYR A 130 -1.86 13.31 -4.01
N LEU A 131 -0.61 12.86 -4.09
CA LEU A 131 0.55 13.67 -3.71
C LEU A 131 0.74 14.85 -4.66
N SER A 132 0.60 14.66 -5.97
CA SER A 132 0.63 15.72 -6.98
C SER A 132 -0.46 16.76 -6.71
N LEU A 133 -1.71 16.34 -6.47
CA LEU A 133 -2.77 17.30 -6.12
C LEU A 133 -2.47 18.09 -4.85
N LEU A 134 -1.92 17.44 -3.82
CA LEU A 134 -1.53 18.12 -2.59
C LEU A 134 -0.40 19.11 -2.85
N ALA A 135 0.61 18.72 -3.63
CA ALA A 135 1.72 19.58 -4.01
C ALA A 135 1.24 20.81 -4.78
N GLY A 136 0.33 20.66 -5.74
CA GLY A 136 -0.31 21.77 -6.44
C GLY A 136 -1.05 22.73 -5.52
N ILE A 137 -1.83 22.22 -4.56
CA ILE A 137 -2.50 23.06 -3.54
C ILE A 137 -1.49 23.83 -2.69
N VAL A 138 -0.41 23.16 -2.26
CA VAL A 138 0.64 23.78 -1.44
C VAL A 138 1.41 24.85 -2.23
N VAL A 139 1.85 24.54 -3.46
CA VAL A 139 2.55 25.50 -4.34
C VAL A 139 1.65 26.69 -4.65
N PHE A 140 0.37 26.46 -4.93
CA PHE A 140 -0.61 27.52 -5.13
C PHE A 140 -0.73 28.41 -3.88
N ALA A 141 -0.89 27.83 -2.69
CA ALA A 141 -0.96 28.59 -1.45
C ALA A 141 0.32 29.41 -1.20
N LEU A 142 1.49 28.83 -1.36
CA LEU A 142 2.77 29.52 -1.17
C LEU A 142 3.02 30.65 -2.20
N LYS A 143 2.41 30.59 -3.38
CA LYS A 143 2.65 31.57 -4.45
C LYS A 143 1.58 32.65 -4.56
N TYR A 144 0.33 32.32 -4.29
CA TYR A 144 -0.80 33.23 -4.48
C TYR A 144 -1.40 33.74 -3.16
N LEU A 145 -1.08 33.11 -2.02
CA LEU A 145 -1.52 33.56 -0.69
C LEU A 145 -0.36 34.13 0.17
N SER A 146 0.88 34.12 -0.32
CA SER A 146 2.06 34.76 0.33
C SER A 146 2.47 36.01 -0.43
#